data_AF-A0A2V6DWK2-F1
#
_entry.id   AF-A0A2V6DWK2-F1
#
_cell.length_a   1.000
_cell.length_b   1.000
_cell.length_c   1.000
_cell.angle_alpha   90.00
_cell.angle_beta   90.00
_cell.angle_gamma   90.00
#
_symmetry.space_group_name_H-M   'P 1'
#
loop_
_entity.id
_entity.type
_entity.pdbx_description
1 polymer ?
#
loop_
_entity_poly.entity_id
_entity_poly.type
_entity_poly.pdbx_seq_one_letter_code
_entity_poly.pdbx_strand_id
1 'polypeptide(L)' 'MWGAVDGTYYLGGRTTINGISENNMQENSRVGATFALPVSKRNSIKFYVSTGLSTRTGSNFTTGGIAWQYRWGGGL' A
#
# COMPACT_ATOMS: atom_id res chain seq x y z
N MET A 1 -17.70 -9.62 -6.13
CA MET A 1 -16.43 -9.92 -5.43
C MET A 1 -15.29 -9.45 -6.32
N TRP A 2 -14.23 -8.89 -5.74
CA TRP A 2 -13.04 -8.51 -6.50
C TRP A 2 -11.79 -8.59 -5.62
N GLY A 3 -10.65 -8.77 -6.27
CA GLY A 3 -9.33 -8.66 -5.65
C GLY A 3 -8.38 -7.90 -6.56
N ALA A 4 -7.37 -7.27 -5.98
CA ALA A 4 -6.29 -6.63 -6.70
C ALA A 4 -4.97 -6.81 -5.94
N VAL A 5 -3.88 -6.73 -6.70
CA VAL A 5 -2.53 -6.59 -6.19
C VAL A 5 -1.94 -5.30 -6.75
N ASP A 6 -1.10 -4.66 -5.96
CA ASP A 6 -0.46 -3.39 -6.32
C ASP A 6 1.02 -3.39 -5.92
N GLY A 7 1.81 -2.59 -6.62
CA GLY A 7 3.23 -2.43 -6.37
C GLY A 7 3.62 -0.97 -6.58
N THR A 8 4.38 -0.42 -5.65
CA THR A 8 4.88 0.96 -5.71
C THR A 8 6.39 0.96 -5.55
N TYR A 9 7.11 1.57 -6.48
CA TYR A 9 8.56 1.73 -6.45
C TYR A 9 8.92 3.20 -6.29
N TYR A 10 9.72 3.51 -5.28
CA TYR A 10 10.24 4.83 -4.95
C TYR A 10 11.72 4.89 -5.32
N LEU A 11 12.08 5.86 -6.15
CA LEU A 11 13.44 6.12 -6.59
C LEU A 11 13.73 7.62 -6.50
N GLY A 12 14.85 8.01 -5.90
CA GLY A 12 15.30 9.40 -5.88
C GLY A 12 15.78 9.84 -4.50
N GLY A 13 15.58 11.11 -4.15
CA GLY A 13 15.94 11.63 -2.83
C GLY A 13 17.44 11.81 -2.58
N ARG A 14 18.28 11.65 -3.61
CA ARG A 14 19.71 11.95 -3.52
C ARG A 14 19.91 13.45 -3.33
N THR A 15 20.48 13.85 -2.21
CA THR A 15 20.93 15.23 -2.01
C THR A 15 22.43 15.35 -2.29
N THR A 16 22.85 16.51 -2.78
CA THR A 16 24.27 16.87 -2.90
C THR A 16 24.48 18.12 -2.06
N ILE A 17 25.37 18.05 -1.07
CA ILE A 17 25.71 19.18 -0.20
C ILE A 17 27.17 19.54 -0.48
N ASN A 18 27.44 20.79 -0.83
CA ASN A 18 28.79 21.29 -1.15
C ASN A 18 29.53 20.47 -2.23
N GLY A 19 28.81 19.95 -3.23
CA GLY A 19 29.38 19.14 -4.32
C GLY A 19 29.63 17.66 -3.98
N ILE A 20 29.37 17.25 -2.74
CA ILE A 20 29.46 15.85 -2.31
C ILE A 20 28.06 15.24 -2.33
N SER A 21 27.85 14.19 -3.13
CA SER A 21 26.59 13.44 -3.13
C SER A 21 26.46 12.63 -1.84
N GLU A 22 25.38 12.85 -1.11
CA GLU A 22 25.02 12.10 0.08
C GLU A 22 24.51 10.70 -0.31
N ASN A 23 24.82 9.68 0.50
CA ASN A 23 24.34 8.31 0.29
C ASN A 23 22.91 8.11 0.84
N ASN A 24 22.02 9.03 0.54
CA ASN A 24 20.63 9.04 1.01
C ASN A 24 19.61 8.78 -0.10
N MET A 25 20.05 8.16 -1.19
CA MET A 25 19.17 7.74 -2.26
C MET A 25 18.09 6.81 -1.68
N GLN A 26 16.85 7.28 -1.70
CA GLN A 26 15.69 6.53 -1.26
C GLN A 26 15.27 5.57 -2.37
N GLU A 27 15.68 4.33 -2.19
CA GLU A 27 15.20 3.18 -2.94
C GLU A 27 14.27 2.39 -2.01
N ASN A 28 12.97 2.49 -2.26
CA ASN A 28 11.98 1.75 -1.50
C ASN A 28 10.98 1.08 -2.44
N SER A 29 10.63 -0.17 -2.18
CA SER A 29 9.58 -0.87 -2.92
C SER A 29 8.52 -1.36 -1.95
N ARG A 30 7.26 -1.20 -2.32
CA ARG A 30 6.10 -1.70 -1.55
C ARG A 30 5.25 -2.56 -2.45
N VAL A 31 4.71 -3.64 -1.89
CA VAL A 31 3.72 -4.48 -2.56
C VAL A 31 2.48 -4.57 -1.67
N GLY A 32 1.31 -4.65 -2.30
CA GLY A 32 0.02 -4.69 -1.64
C GLY A 32 -0.93 -5.70 -2.28
N ALA A 33 -1.87 -6.18 -1.49
CA ALA A 33 -3.00 -6.98 -1.97
C ALA A 33 -4.27 -6.54 -1.24
N THR A 34 -5.37 -6.47 -1.97
CA THR A 34 -6.70 -6.14 -1.45
C THR A 34 -7.71 -7.15 -1.96
N PHE A 35 -8.62 -7.60 -1.11
CA PHE A 35 -9.70 -8.51 -1.45
C PHE A 35 -11.02 -8.08 -0.82
N ALA A 36 -12.10 -8.07 -1.60
CA ALA A 36 -13.42 -7.60 -1.17
C ALA A 36 -14.52 -8.63 -1.46
N LEU A 37 -15.22 -9.01 -0.39
CA LEU A 37 -16.29 -10.00 -0.36
C LEU A 37 -17.64 -9.34 -0.04
N PRO A 38 -18.66 -9.43 -0.93
CA PRO A 38 -20.02 -9.03 -0.58
C PRO A 38 -20.62 -10.06 0.38
N VAL A 39 -21.07 -9.61 1.56
CA VAL A 39 -21.78 -10.43 2.56
C VAL A 39 -23.29 -10.38 2.29
N SER A 40 -23.80 -9.21 1.91
CA SER A 40 -25.19 -9.03 1.47
C SER A 40 -25.28 -7.87 0.47
N LYS A 41 -26.48 -7.60 -0.08
CA LYS A 41 -26.70 -6.50 -1.04
C LYS A 41 -26.17 -5.14 -0.57
N ARG A 42 -26.04 -4.94 0.75
CA ARG A 42 -25.60 -3.69 1.36
C ARG A 42 -24.30 -3.81 2.16
N ASN A 43 -23.74 -4.99 2.33
CA ASN A 43 -22.59 -5.20 3.20
C ASN A 43 -21.46 -5.91 2.46
N SER A 44 -20.23 -5.48 2.69
CA SER A 44 -19.04 -6.17 2.21
C SER A 44 -17.91 -6.10 3.23
N ILE A 45 -17.13 -7.17 3.33
CA ILE A 45 -15.87 -7.17 4.08
C ILE A 45 -14.72 -6.98 3.09
N LYS A 46 -13.76 -6.13 3.45
CA LYS A 46 -12.52 -5.92 2.71
C LYS A 46 -11.33 -6.29 3.59
N PHE A 47 -10.42 -7.06 3.01
CA PHE A 47 -9.11 -7.39 3.57
C PHE A 47 -8.06 -6.67 2.75
N TYR A 48 -7.03 -6.14 3.40
CA TYR A 48 -5.87 -5.57 2.72
C TYR A 48 -4.60 -5.87 3.50
N VAL A 49 -3.50 -6.07 2.78
CA VAL A 49 -2.16 -6.26 3.32
C VAL A 49 -1.16 -5.55 2.42
N SER A 50 -0.15 -4.93 3.01
CA SER A 50 0.96 -4.30 2.30
C SER A 50 2.27 -4.49 3.06
N THR A 51 3.35 -4.71 2.33
CA THR A 51 4.70 -4.89 2.90
C THR A 51 5.75 -4.14 2.08
N GLY A 52 6.78 -3.64 2.76
CA GLY A 52 7.99 -3.07 2.14
C GLY A 52 8.99 -4.17 1.75
N LEU A 53 9.44 -4.20 0.50
CA LEU A 53 10.35 -5.19 -0.08
C LEU A 53 11.83 -4.75 -0.08
N SER A 54 12.11 -3.45 -0.21
CA SER A 54 13.47 -2.90 -0.15
C SER A 54 13.45 -1.64 0.69
N THR A 55 14.23 -1.58 1.77
CA THR A 55 14.37 -0.38 2.59
C THR A 55 15.84 -0.14 2.88
N ARG A 56 16.56 0.51 1.95
CA ARG A 56 17.97 0.87 2.20
C ARG A 56 18.12 1.96 3.27
N THR A 57 17.04 2.70 3.58
CA THR A 57 17.10 3.87 4.48
C THR A 57 15.87 4.04 5.41
N GLY A 58 15.03 3.03 5.63
CA GLY A 58 13.94 3.19 6.62
C GLY A 58 12.94 2.05 6.71
N SER A 59 12.87 1.44 7.90
CA SER A 59 11.88 0.50 8.44
C SER A 59 11.12 -0.40 7.45
N ASN A 60 11.45 -1.69 7.46
CA ASN A 60 10.56 -2.74 6.94
C ASN A 60 9.29 -2.79 7.79
N PHE A 61 8.15 -2.40 7.23
CA PHE A 61 6.87 -2.54 7.88
C PHE A 61 5.91 -3.37 7.01
N THR A 62 5.20 -4.27 7.69
CA THR A 62 4.05 -4.97 7.14
C THR A 62 2.82 -4.41 7.83
N THR A 63 1.83 -4.00 7.04
CA THR A 63 0.56 -3.48 7.53
C THR A 63 -0.57 -4.27 6.91
N GLY A 64 -1.51 -4.70 7.72
CA GLY A 64 -2.72 -5.35 7.25
C GLY A 64 -3.95 -4.81 7.98
N GLY A 65 -5.12 -5.02 7.40
CA GLY A 65 -6.37 -4.59 8.01
C GLY A 65 -7.58 -5.28 7.41
N ILE A 66 -8.67 -5.15 8.16
CA ILE A 66 -9.99 -5.66 7.82
C ILE A 66 -10.97 -4.50 7.98
N ALA A 67 -11.84 -4.30 7.01
CA ALA A 67 -12.86 -3.27 7.04
C ALA A 67 -14.22 -3.85 6.71
N TRP A 68 -15.24 -3.45 7.49
CA TRP A 68 -16.63 -3.65 7.13
C TRP A 68 -17.13 -2.42 6.37
N GLN A 69 -17.71 -2.64 5.19
CA GLN A 69 -18.27 -1.58 4.37
C GLN A 69 -19.78 -1.78 4.25
N TYR A 70 -20.55 -0.79 4.70
CA TYR A 70 -21.98 -0.72 4.48
C TYR A 70 -22.28 0.26 3.35
N ARG A 71 -23.11 -0.14 2.39
CA ARG A 71 -23.62 0.72 1.32
C ARG A 71 -25.01 1.21 1.69
N TRP A 72 -25.16 2.52 1.82
CA TRP A 72 -26.44 3.20 2.01
C TRP A 72 -26.94 3.85 0.71
N GLY A 73 -28.25 4.15 0.66
CA GLY A 73 -28.93 4.66 -0.54
C GLY A 73 -29.55 3.55 -1.40
N GLY A 74 -30.69 3.84 -2.03
CA GLY A 74 -31.36 2.95 -2.97
C GLY A 74 -30.92 3.26 -4.40
N GLY A 75 -30.34 2.29 -5.10
CA GLY A 75 -29.96 2.43 -6.50
C GLY A 75 -29.23 1.22 -7.06
N LEU A 76 -29.98 0.36 -7.75
CA LEU A 76 -29.86 0.10 -9.18
C LEU A 76 -31.25 0.34 -9.78
#